data_AF-A0A848N7N8-F1
#
_entry.id   AF-A0A848N7N8-F1
#
_cell.length_a   1.000
_cell.length_b   1.000
_cell.length_c   1.000
_cell.angle_alpha   90.00
_cell.angle_beta   90.00
_cell.angle_gamma   90.00
#
_symmetry.space_group_name_H-M   'P 1'
#
loop_
_entity.id
_entity.type
_entity.pdbx_description
1 polymer ?
#
loop_
_entity_poly.entity_id
_entity_poly.type
_entity_poly.pdbx_seq_one_letter_code
_entity_poly.pdbx_strand_id
1 'polypeptide(L)'
;MKKILVIVISLLILSIISLTIYWNLPIEITRKSDIESGNKVIQNIENYQKTNHQLPSNNDWQTLEKLGLKKDESEKLSYTSDKNGNYELVYVDGFDGPYLMWNSKEGKWTIDFPTIVND
;
A
#
# COMPACT_ATOMS: atom_id res chain seq x y z
N MET A 1 -17.72 -44.44 -15.27
CA MET A 1 -18.13 -43.10 -15.75
C MET A 1 -18.70 -42.22 -14.64
N LYS A 2 -19.79 -42.60 -13.93
CA LYS A 2 -20.38 -41.78 -12.85
C LYS A 2 -19.40 -41.35 -11.73
N LYS A 3 -18.52 -42.26 -11.27
CA LYS A 3 -17.50 -41.94 -10.25
C LYS A 3 -16.47 -40.91 -10.73
N ILE A 4 -16.06 -40.98 -12.00
CA ILE A 4 -15.13 -40.02 -12.62
C ILE A 4 -15.81 -38.65 -12.72
N LEU A 5 -17.09 -38.62 -13.12
CA LEU A 5 -17.87 -37.39 -13.18
C LEU A 5 -17.98 -36.71 -11.81
N VAL A 6 -18.26 -37.48 -10.74
CA VAL A 6 -18.31 -36.95 -9.37
C VAL A 6 -16.95 -36.38 -8.95
N ILE A 7 -15.85 -37.07 -9.24
CA ILE A 7 -14.50 -36.58 -8.90
C ILE A 7 -14.20 -35.25 -9.62
N VAL A 8 -14.52 -35.16 -10.92
CA VAL A 8 -14.30 -33.94 -11.70
C VAL A 8 -15.13 -32.77 -11.16
N ILE A 9 -16.41 -33.01 -10.84
CA ILE A 9 -17.28 -31.98 -10.25
C ILE A 9 -16.74 -31.54 -8.88
N SER A 10 -16.32 -32.47 -8.03
CA SER A 10 -15.73 -32.14 -6.72
C SER A 10 -14.46 -31.30 -6.85
N LEU A 11 -13.59 -31.61 -7.82
CA LEU A 11 -12.39 -30.81 -8.08
C LEU A 11 -12.74 -29.39 -8.55
N LEU A 12 -13.71 -29.25 -9.46
CA LEU A 12 -14.16 -27.93 -9.93
C LEU A 12 -14.72 -27.09 -8.78
N ILE A 13 -15.56 -27.68 -7.92
CA ILE A 13 -16.10 -27.00 -6.73
C ILE A 13 -14.96 -26.57 -5.80
N LEU A 14 -14.00 -27.46 -5.54
CA LEU A 14 -12.85 -27.14 -4.69
C LEU A 14 -12.03 -25.98 -5.25
N SER A 15 -11.76 -25.98 -6.57
CA SER A 15 -11.07 -24.87 -7.23
C SER A 15 -11.81 -23.55 -7.09
N ILE A 16 -13.12 -23.52 -7.30
CA ILE A 16 -13.94 -22.31 -7.15
C ILE A 16 -13.87 -21.78 -5.71
N ILE A 17 -13.97 -22.67 -4.71
CA ILE A 17 -13.86 -22.30 -3.30
C ILE A 17 -12.48 -21.70 -3.00
N SER A 18 -11.39 -22.35 -3.45
CA SER A 18 -10.04 -21.84 -3.25
C SER A 18 -9.82 -20.47 -3.90
N LEU A 19 -10.31 -20.27 -5.13
CA LEU A 19 -10.27 -18.98 -5.81
C LEU A 19 -11.03 -17.91 -5.01
N THR A 20 -12.23 -18.23 -4.53
CA THR A 20 -13.04 -17.28 -3.76
C THR A 20 -12.34 -16.85 -2.47
N ILE A 21 -11.73 -17.80 -1.76
CA ILE A 21 -10.95 -17.50 -0.55
C ILE A 21 -9.75 -16.62 -0.87
N TYR A 22 -8.99 -16.95 -1.93
CA TYR A 22 -7.82 -16.18 -2.34
C TYR A 22 -8.16 -14.71 -2.66
N TRP A 23 -9.27 -14.48 -3.37
CA TRP A 23 -9.71 -13.14 -3.74
C TRP A 23 -10.26 -12.33 -2.55
N ASN A 24 -10.72 -12.98 -1.49
CA ASN A 24 -11.27 -12.34 -0.31
C ASN A 24 -10.27 -12.28 0.87
N LEU A 25 -8.97 -12.48 0.61
CA LEU A 25 -7.94 -12.35 1.62
C LEU A 25 -7.75 -10.88 2.03
N PRO A 26 -7.60 -10.59 3.33
CA PRO A 26 -7.28 -9.25 3.82
C PRO A 26 -6.00 -8.69 3.20
N ILE A 27 -5.94 -7.37 3.04
CA ILE A 27 -4.82 -6.65 2.41
C ILE A 27 -3.53 -6.80 3.19
N GLU A 28 -3.64 -6.99 4.51
CA GLU A 28 -2.54 -7.25 5.42
C GLU A 28 -1.80 -8.55 5.09
N ILE A 29 -2.49 -9.49 4.44
CA ILE A 29 -1.92 -10.76 3.99
C ILE A 29 -1.38 -10.61 2.56
N THR A 30 -2.21 -10.10 1.63
CA THR A 30 -1.87 -10.05 0.20
C THR A 30 -0.78 -9.02 -0.11
N ARG A 31 -0.66 -7.98 0.71
CA ARG A 31 0.31 -6.88 0.57
C ARG A 31 1.29 -6.77 1.74
N LYS A 32 1.47 -7.86 2.49
CA LYS A 32 2.28 -7.89 3.72
C LYS A 32 3.67 -7.25 3.56
N SER A 33 4.42 -7.64 2.53
CA SER A 33 5.79 -7.14 2.31
C SER A 33 5.84 -5.63 2.03
N ASP A 34 4.85 -5.12 1.29
CA ASP A 34 4.74 -3.70 0.99
C ASP A 34 4.40 -2.94 2.29
N ILE A 35 3.39 -3.41 3.03
CA ILE A 35 2.99 -2.82 4.31
C ILE A 35 4.16 -2.78 5.30
N GLU A 36 4.92 -3.87 5.44
CA GLU A 36 6.10 -3.91 6.32
C GLU A 36 7.18 -2.90 5.90
N SER A 37 7.36 -2.68 4.61
CA SER A 37 8.33 -1.71 4.09
C SER A 37 7.84 -0.27 4.29
N GLY A 38 6.58 0.00 3.95
CA GLY A 38 5.93 1.29 4.16
C GLY A 38 5.87 1.68 5.63
N ASN A 39 5.63 0.73 6.55
CA ASN A 39 5.64 0.98 7.99
C ASN A 39 7.00 1.49 8.51
N LYS A 40 8.11 1.05 7.92
CA LYS A 40 9.44 1.59 8.26
C LYS A 40 9.57 3.05 7.83
N VAL A 41 9.06 3.38 6.64
CA VAL A 41 9.04 4.76 6.13
C VAL A 41 8.14 5.66 7.00
N ILE A 42 6.96 5.18 7.37
CA ILE A 42 6.03 5.85 8.32
C ILE A 42 6.75 6.18 9.62
N GLN A 43 7.41 5.19 10.23
CA GLN A 43 8.15 5.40 11.48
C GLN A 43 9.26 6.45 11.33
N ASN A 44 9.98 6.45 10.21
CA ASN A 44 11.01 7.46 9.94
C ASN A 44 10.42 8.86 9.80
N ILE A 45 9.30 9.00 9.07
CA ILE A 45 8.58 10.27 8.90
C ILE A 45 8.06 10.78 10.25
N GLU A 46 7.47 9.92 11.08
CA GLU A 46 6.99 10.30 12.41
C GLU A 46 8.13 10.77 13.33
N ASN A 47 9.28 10.08 13.29
CA ASN A 47 10.47 10.50 14.05
C ASN A 47 11.03 11.84 13.55
N TYR A 48 11.05 12.04 12.22
CA TYR A 48 11.41 13.31 11.62
C TYR A 48 10.47 14.42 12.08
N GLN A 49 9.15 14.19 12.07
CA GLN A 49 8.16 15.17 12.48
C GLN A 49 8.28 15.53 13.96
N LYS A 50 8.53 14.55 14.83
CA LYS A 50 8.77 14.78 16.26
C LYS A 50 10.02 15.65 16.51
N THR A 51 11.06 15.49 15.68
CA THR A 51 12.34 16.17 15.85
C THR A 51 12.35 17.57 15.24
N ASN A 52 11.71 17.74 14.08
CA ASN A 52 11.74 18.98 13.31
C ASN A 52 10.47 19.82 13.47
N HIS A 53 9.45 19.30 14.18
CA HIS A 53 8.13 19.91 14.35
C HIS A 53 7.35 20.17 13.06
N GLN A 54 7.78 19.55 11.95
CA GLN A 54 7.16 19.67 10.63
C GLN A 54 7.33 18.37 9.83
N LEU A 55 6.44 18.13 8.87
CA LEU A 55 6.60 17.06 7.89
C LEU A 55 7.72 17.41 6.89
N PRO A 56 8.38 16.40 6.27
CA PRO A 56 9.33 16.65 5.20
C PRO A 56 8.61 17.28 3.99
N SER A 57 9.26 18.22 3.32
CA SER A 57 8.69 18.85 2.12
C SER A 57 8.58 17.86 0.96
N ASN A 58 7.49 17.93 0.20
CA ASN A 58 7.24 17.08 -0.98
C ASN A 58 8.38 17.19 -2.03
N ASN A 59 9.08 18.32 -2.08
CA ASN A 59 10.17 18.58 -3.02
C ASN A 59 11.57 18.35 -2.42
N ASP A 60 11.69 18.05 -1.12
CA ASP A 60 12.97 17.79 -0.46
C ASP A 60 13.38 16.32 -0.61
N TRP A 61 13.77 15.96 -1.84
CA TRP A 61 14.16 14.59 -2.16
C TRP A 61 15.35 14.08 -1.34
N GLN A 62 16.26 14.95 -0.91
CA GLN A 62 17.40 14.55 -0.09
C GLN A 62 16.95 14.08 1.31
N THR A 63 15.94 14.74 1.89
CA THR A 63 15.33 14.29 3.14
C THR A 63 14.48 13.04 2.91
N LEU A 64 13.63 13.01 1.88
CA LEU A 64 12.77 11.87 1.58
C LEU A 64 13.58 10.57 1.34
N GLU A 65 14.73 10.68 0.67
CA GLU A 65 15.64 9.55 0.46
C GLU A 65 16.19 8.98 1.77
N LYS A 66 16.59 9.85 2.70
CA LYS A 66 17.05 9.45 4.05
C LYS A 66 15.95 8.79 4.88
N LEU A 67 14.68 9.09 4.58
CA LEU A 67 13.52 8.49 5.25
C LEU A 67 13.13 7.14 4.66
N GLY A 68 13.76 6.72 3.55
CA GLY A 68 13.58 5.42 2.92
C GLY A 68 12.71 5.43 1.67
N LEU A 69 12.38 6.60 1.14
CA LEU A 69 11.77 6.75 -0.18
C LEU A 69 12.86 6.71 -1.26
N LYS A 70 12.53 6.31 -2.48
CA LYS A 70 13.48 6.37 -3.60
C LYS A 70 12.90 7.22 -4.71
N LYS A 71 13.79 7.93 -5.39
CA LYS A 71 13.44 8.89 -6.44
C LYS A 71 13.14 8.23 -7.80
N ASP A 72 13.57 6.98 -7.97
CA ASP A 72 13.56 6.31 -9.28
C ASP A 72 12.18 5.73 -9.64
N GLU A 73 11.80 5.81 -10.91
CA GLU A 73 10.49 5.42 -11.46
C GLU A 73 10.19 3.92 -11.33
N SER A 74 11.23 3.13 -11.03
CA SER A 74 11.12 1.69 -10.80
C SER A 74 10.53 1.35 -9.42
N GLU A 75 10.43 2.32 -8.51
CA GLU A 75 9.90 2.11 -7.17
C GLU A 75 8.49 2.67 -6.96
N LYS A 76 7.72 1.85 -6.27
CA LYS A 76 6.27 1.95 -6.17
C LYS A 76 5.82 2.99 -5.15
N LEU A 77 6.62 3.30 -4.12
CA LEU A 77 6.15 4.06 -2.95
C LEU A 77 6.38 5.57 -3.09
N SER A 78 5.32 6.32 -3.34
CA SER A 78 5.33 7.78 -3.37
C SER A 78 4.89 8.38 -2.04
N TYR A 79 5.31 9.63 -1.78
CA TYR A 79 4.94 10.42 -0.61
C TYR A 79 4.33 11.75 -1.03
N THR A 80 3.23 12.12 -0.38
CA THR A 80 2.61 13.44 -0.55
C THR A 80 2.11 13.94 0.81
N SER A 81 2.40 15.19 1.16
CA SER A 81 1.87 15.87 2.35
C SER A 81 1.04 17.10 2.02
N ASP A 82 0.10 17.41 2.90
CA ASP A 82 -0.72 18.62 2.88
C ASP A 82 -0.20 19.66 3.88
N LYS A 83 -0.77 20.88 3.81
CA LYS A 83 -0.45 21.98 4.73
C LYS A 83 -1.01 21.81 6.14
N ASN A 84 -1.91 20.83 6.35
CA ASN A 84 -2.57 20.58 7.63
C ASN A 84 -1.80 19.57 8.49
N GLY A 85 -0.63 19.11 8.03
CA GLY A 85 0.18 18.13 8.75
C GLY A 85 -0.26 16.68 8.52
N ASN A 86 -1.03 16.42 7.46
CA ASN A 86 -1.33 15.07 7.01
C ASN A 86 -0.41 14.71 5.84
N TYR A 87 -0.10 13.43 5.71
CA TYR A 87 0.56 12.85 4.56
C TYR A 87 -0.05 11.50 4.17
N GLU A 88 0.24 11.11 2.94
CA GLU A 88 -0.08 9.83 2.33
C GLU A 88 1.20 9.16 1.81
N LEU A 89 1.20 7.83 1.87
CA LEU A 89 2.14 6.99 1.12
C LEU A 89 1.35 6.12 0.16
N VAL A 90 1.75 6.07 -1.11
CA VAL A 90 1.00 5.35 -2.14
C VAL A 90 1.93 4.42 -2.91
N TYR A 91 1.59 3.13 -2.96
CA TYR A 91 2.21 2.17 -3.87
C TYR A 91 1.58 2.26 -5.26
N VAL A 92 2.20 3.04 -6.15
CA VAL A 92 1.82 3.22 -7.55
C VAL A 92 2.18 1.97 -8.35
N ASP A 93 1.27 1.00 -8.33
CA ASP A 93 1.31 -0.22 -9.12
C ASP A 93 0.34 -0.10 -10.32
N GLY A 94 0.86 0.17 -11.51
CA GLY A 94 0.04 0.32 -12.72
C GLY A 94 -0.39 1.76 -13.00
N PHE A 95 -1.47 1.94 -13.77
CA PHE A 95 -1.85 3.25 -14.34
C PHE A 95 -3.03 3.93 -13.63
N ASP A 96 -4.09 3.20 -13.26
CA ASP A 96 -5.39 3.80 -12.88
C ASP A 96 -5.89 3.44 -11.47
N GLY A 97 -5.05 2.89 -10.59
CA GLY A 97 -5.46 2.48 -9.23
C GLY A 97 -6.62 1.48 -9.22
N PRO A 98 -7.26 1.25 -8.05
CA PRO A 98 -6.90 1.75 -6.73
C PRO A 98 -5.54 1.20 -6.27
N TYR A 99 -4.89 1.92 -5.36
CA TYR A 99 -3.53 1.62 -4.91
C TYR A 99 -3.50 1.19 -3.45
N LEU A 100 -2.45 0.46 -3.06
CA LEU A 100 -2.16 0.29 -1.65
C LEU A 100 -1.67 1.62 -1.10
N MET A 101 -2.44 2.20 -0.18
CA MET A 101 -2.21 3.54 0.34
C MET A 101 -2.27 3.57 1.87
N TRP A 102 -1.36 4.32 2.47
CA TRP A 102 -1.43 4.76 3.85
C TRP A 102 -1.90 6.21 3.91
N ASN A 103 -2.86 6.48 4.78
CA ASN A 103 -3.28 7.84 5.10
C ASN A 103 -3.05 8.11 6.59
N SER A 104 -2.22 9.12 6.90
CA SER A 104 -1.87 9.47 8.29
C SER A 104 -3.03 9.97 9.14
N LYS A 105 -4.11 10.49 8.53
CA LYS A 105 -5.32 10.91 9.24
C LYS A 105 -6.17 9.71 9.66
N GLU A 106 -6.24 8.69 8.82
CA GLU A 106 -6.97 7.45 9.14
C GLU A 106 -6.13 6.44 9.94
N GLY A 107 -4.81 6.50 9.81
CA GLY A 107 -3.88 5.62 10.54
C GLY A 107 -3.95 4.16 10.12
N LYS A 108 -4.29 3.87 8.86
CA LYS A 108 -4.38 2.50 8.32
C LYS A 108 -3.99 2.42 6.85
N TRP A 109 -3.55 1.24 6.45
CA TRP A 109 -3.39 0.87 5.04
C TRP A 109 -4.76 0.54 4.43
N THR A 110 -4.99 0.95 3.19
CA THR A 110 -6.22 0.70 2.43
C THR A 110 -5.91 0.45 0.96
N ILE A 111 -6.90 -0.06 0.21
CA ILE A 111 -6.89 -0.04 -1.25
C ILE A 111 -7.82 1.08 -1.68
N ASP A 112 -7.24 2.22 -2.05
CA ASP A 112 -8.01 3.42 -2.40
C ASP A 112 -7.22 4.34 -3.35
N PHE A 113 -7.80 5.48 -3.69
CA PHE A 113 -7.19 6.53 -4.48
C PHE A 113 -6.53 7.59 -3.58
N PRO A 114 -5.40 8.19 -4.00
CA PRO A 114 -4.78 9.30 -3.29
C PRO A 114 -5.77 10.43 -3.10
N THR A 115 -5.83 10.98 -1.89
CA THR A 115 -6.75 12.06 -1.55
C THR A 115 -6.05 13.42 -1.43
N ILE A 116 -4.74 13.41 -1.18
CA ILE A 116 -3.91 14.61 -1.18
C ILE A 116 -3.39 14.83 -2.61
N VAL A 117 -3.88 15.90 -3.24
CA VAL A 117 -3.36 16.37 -4.53
C VAL A 117 -2.26 17.39 -4.27
N ASN A 118 -1.09 17.21 -4.91
CA ASN A 118 -0.05 18.23 -4.92
C ASN A 118 -0.56 19.44 -5.70
N ASP A 119 -0.75 20.58 -5.03
CA ASP A 119 -0.92 21.90 -5.66
C ASP A 119 0.42 22.43 -6.21
#